data_AF-A0A3S0JXW0-F1
#
_entry.id   AF-A0A3S0JXW0-F1
#
_cell.length_a   1.000
_cell.length_b   1.000
_cell.length_c   1.000
_cell.angle_alpha   90.00
_cell.angle_beta   90.00
_cell.angle_gamma   90.00
#
_symmetry.space_group_name_H-M   'P 1'
#
loop_
_entity.id
_entity.type
_entity.pdbx_description
1 polymer ?
#
loop_
_entity_poly.entity_id
_entity_poly.type
_entity_poly.pdbx_seq_one_letter_code
_entity_poly.pdbx_strand_id
1 'polypeptide(L)'
;MKKLVIFNVLFCILVIFVSNYYYNSKSKKAVAYFYAENNIETNYGVDRENLIPKEINYLPGIGLFEIEVIDKDTENIYFFEVDIRDDFSLFYIKDLTDIHNENIREING
;
A
#
# COMPACT_ATOMS: atom_id res chain seq x y z
N MET A 1 -41.51 18.85 -0.69
CA MET A 1 -40.38 19.75 -0.34
C MET A 1 -39.52 19.21 0.80
N LYS A 2 -40.01 19.08 2.05
CA LYS A 2 -39.19 18.58 3.18
C LYS A 2 -38.51 17.22 2.93
N LYS A 3 -39.21 16.25 2.34
CA LYS A 3 -38.65 14.93 1.97
C LYS A 3 -37.51 14.99 0.96
N LEU A 4 -37.59 15.91 -0.01
CA LEU A 4 -36.56 16.14 -1.03
C LEU A 4 -35.31 16.78 -0.41
N VAL A 5 -35.49 17.72 0.53
CA VAL A 5 -34.39 18.34 1.27
C VAL A 5 -33.66 17.30 2.13
N ILE A 6 -34.39 16.44 2.85
CA ILE A 6 -33.79 15.37 3.67
C ILE A 6 -33.01 14.38 2.79
N PHE A 7 -33.56 13.97 1.65
CA PHE A 7 -32.87 13.08 0.71
C PHE A 7 -31.57 13.69 0.20
N ASN A 8 -31.59 14.96 -0.22
CA ASN A 8 -30.38 15.64 -0.69
C ASN A 8 -29.32 15.76 0.39
N VAL A 9 -29.71 16.07 1.64
CA VAL A 9 -28.77 16.13 2.76
C VAL A 9 -28.14 14.76 3.04
N LEU A 10 -28.94 13.69 3.07
CA LEU A 10 -28.43 12.33 3.25
C LEU A 10 -27.48 11.91 2.12
N PHE A 11 -27.83 12.26 0.88
CA PHE A 11 -26.97 12.01 -0.27
C PHE A 11 -25.63 12.75 -0.15
N CYS A 12 -25.64 14.03 0.22
CA CYS A 12 -24.41 14.79 0.45
C CYS A 12 -23.54 14.19 1.55
N ILE A 13 -24.13 13.77 2.69
CA ILE A 13 -23.39 13.11 3.78
C ILE A 13 -22.74 11.81 3.29
N LEU A 14 -23.48 11.00 2.53
CA LEU A 14 -22.96 9.74 1.99
C LEU A 14 -21.80 10.00 1.03
N VAL A 15 -21.92 10.98 0.12
CA VAL A 15 -20.85 11.35 -0.81
C VAL A 15 -19.60 11.80 -0.04
N ILE A 16 -19.74 12.69 0.94
CA ILE A 16 -18.61 13.14 1.77
C ILE A 16 -17.92 11.96 2.46
N PHE A 17 -18.71 11.03 3.02
CA PHE A 17 -18.17 9.86 3.70
C PHE A 17 -17.38 8.95 2.75
N VAL A 18 -17.94 8.62 1.58
CA VAL A 18 -17.28 7.79 0.57
C VAL A 18 -16.01 8.46 0.05
N SER A 19 -16.06 9.77 -0.23
CA SER A 19 -14.89 10.54 -0.68
C SER A 19 -13.78 10.56 0.36
N ASN A 20 -14.12 10.79 1.65
CA ASN A 20 -13.14 10.77 2.73
C ASN A 20 -12.51 9.39 2.90
N TYR A 21 -13.31 8.32 2.86
CA TYR A 21 -12.81 6.95 2.94
C TYR A 21 -11.87 6.62 1.78
N TYR A 22 -12.27 6.98 0.54
CA TYR A 22 -11.46 6.78 -0.64
C TYR A 22 -10.13 7.53 -0.57
N TYR A 23 -10.17 8.82 -0.18
CA TYR A 23 -8.96 9.62 0.00
C TYR A 23 -8.03 9.00 1.05
N ASN A 24 -8.57 8.63 2.22
CA ASN A 24 -7.78 8.04 3.30
C ASN A 24 -7.11 6.72 2.85
N SER A 25 -7.85 5.84 2.18
CA SER A 25 -7.32 4.57 1.67
C SER A 25 -6.20 4.79 0.64
N LYS A 26 -6.37 5.74 -0.30
CA LYS A 26 -5.34 6.07 -1.29
C LYS A 26 -4.10 6.68 -0.64
N SER A 27 -4.27 7.58 0.32
CA SER A 27 -3.17 8.19 1.06
C SER A 27 -2.37 7.14 1.84
N LYS A 28 -3.03 6.25 2.57
CA LYS A 28 -2.35 5.16 3.31
C LYS A 28 -1.57 4.25 2.37
N LYS A 29 -2.15 3.88 1.23
CA LYS A 29 -1.47 3.07 0.20
C LYS A 29 -0.19 3.75 -0.32
N ALA A 30 -0.25 5.05 -0.62
CA ALA A 30 0.90 5.80 -1.10
C ALA A 30 2.00 5.92 -0.03
N VAL A 31 1.61 6.17 1.23
CA VAL A 31 2.55 6.25 2.36
C VAL A 31 3.20 4.90 2.63
N ALA A 32 2.43 3.81 2.61
CA ALA A 32 2.95 2.46 2.79
C ALA A 32 3.99 2.11 1.72
N TYR A 33 3.72 2.44 0.46
CA TYR A 33 4.65 2.26 -0.65
C TYR A 33 5.93 3.09 -0.45
N PHE A 34 5.82 4.35 -0.05
CA PHE A 34 6.97 5.20 0.24
C PHE A 34 7.90 4.60 1.32
N TYR A 35 7.34 3.96 2.35
CA TYR A 35 8.15 3.26 3.35
C TYR A 35 8.87 2.03 2.79
N ALA A 36 8.22 1.29 1.89
CA ALA A 36 8.86 0.17 1.19
C ALA A 36 9.99 0.65 0.28
N GLU A 37 9.77 1.67 -0.56
CA GLU A 37 10.80 2.26 -1.42
C GLU A 37 12.02 2.73 -0.63
N ASN A 38 11.81 3.41 0.49
CA ASN A 38 12.91 3.86 1.35
C ASN A 38 13.71 2.71 1.95
N ASN A 39 13.03 1.61 2.33
CA ASN A 39 13.72 0.41 2.81
C ASN A 39 14.54 -0.24 1.71
N ILE A 40 14.01 -0.30 0.49
CA ILE A 40 14.73 -0.86 -0.66
C ILE A 40 15.98 -0.03 -0.95
N GLU A 41 15.85 1.29 -1.04
CA GLU A 41 16.98 2.19 -1.29
C GLU A 41 18.06 2.05 -0.19
N THR A 42 17.63 2.00 1.07
CA THR A 42 18.56 1.92 2.21
C THR A 42 19.28 0.57 2.29
N ASN A 43 18.56 -0.54 2.08
CA ASN A 43 19.07 -1.89 2.34
C ASN A 43 19.68 -2.54 1.10
N TYR A 44 19.22 -2.20 -0.09
CA TYR A 44 19.65 -2.80 -1.36
C TYR A 44 20.39 -1.83 -2.28
N GLY A 45 20.42 -0.53 -1.95
CA GLY A 45 21.15 0.47 -2.73
C GLY A 45 20.55 0.75 -4.10
N VAL A 46 19.24 0.52 -4.27
CA VAL A 46 18.51 0.79 -5.51
C VAL A 46 17.87 2.17 -5.43
N ASP A 47 18.15 3.03 -6.40
CA ASP A 47 17.57 4.37 -6.46
C ASP A 47 16.04 4.28 -6.60
N ARG A 48 15.30 5.10 -5.84
CA ARG A 48 13.83 5.08 -5.82
C ARG A 48 13.21 5.32 -7.19
N GLU A 49 13.87 6.10 -8.05
CA GLU A 49 13.41 6.36 -9.42
C GLU A 49 13.39 5.10 -10.31
N ASN A 50 14.06 4.03 -9.89
CA ASN A 50 14.08 2.74 -10.57
C ASN A 50 13.02 1.78 -10.02
N LEU A 51 12.41 2.10 -8.89
CA LEU A 51 11.39 1.29 -8.26
C LEU A 51 10.00 1.64 -8.81
N ILE A 52 9.22 0.60 -9.13
CA ILE A 52 7.82 0.75 -9.53
C ILE A 52 6.95 -0.20 -8.71
N PRO A 53 5.76 0.24 -8.27
CA PRO A 53 4.85 -0.62 -7.54
C PRO A 53 4.24 -1.63 -8.50
N LYS A 54 4.44 -2.91 -8.25
CA LYS A 54 3.80 -3.99 -9.02
C LYS A 54 2.43 -4.31 -8.44
N GLU A 55 2.37 -4.56 -7.14
CA GLU A 55 1.13 -4.83 -6.44
C GLU A 55 1.14 -4.19 -5.05
N ILE A 56 0.00 -3.65 -4.61
CA ILE A 56 -0.15 -3.14 -3.25
C ILE A 56 -1.56 -3.49 -2.78
N ASN A 57 -1.64 -4.50 -1.91
CA ASN A 57 -2.87 -5.08 -1.40
C ASN A 57 -3.08 -4.68 0.05
N TYR A 58 -4.28 -4.20 0.37
CA TYR A 58 -4.66 -3.92 1.74
C TYR A 58 -5.44 -5.09 2.31
N LEU A 59 -4.96 -5.65 3.41
CA LEU A 59 -5.58 -6.77 4.12
C LEU A 59 -6.51 -6.25 5.23
N PRO A 60 -7.84 -6.14 4.99
CA PRO A 60 -8.74 -5.33 5.82
C PRO A 60 -9.04 -5.89 7.22
N GLY A 61 -8.53 -7.08 7.57
CA GLY A 61 -8.69 -7.69 8.89
C GLY A 61 -7.50 -7.49 9.84
N ILE A 62 -6.33 -7.16 9.30
CA ILE A 62 -5.07 -6.99 10.06
C ILE A 62 -4.48 -5.59 9.93
N GLY A 63 -5.08 -4.72 9.11
CA GLY A 63 -4.63 -3.32 8.94
C GLY A 63 -3.34 -3.18 8.12
N LEU A 64 -2.96 -4.23 7.40
CA LEU A 64 -1.64 -4.36 6.80
C LEU A 64 -1.68 -4.22 5.28
N PHE A 65 -0.63 -3.62 4.72
CA PHE A 65 -0.38 -3.59 3.27
C PHE A 65 0.68 -4.61 2.90
N GLU A 66 0.36 -5.50 1.97
CA GLU A 66 1.34 -6.29 1.24
C GLU A 66 1.76 -5.51 0.00
N ILE A 67 3.06 -5.33 -0.18
CA ILE A 67 3.64 -4.49 -1.21
C ILE A 67 4.66 -5.31 -2.00
N GLU A 68 4.45 -5.37 -3.30
CA GLU A 68 5.40 -5.90 -4.26
C GLU A 68 5.96 -4.74 -5.08
N VAL A 69 7.28 -4.60 -5.06
CA VAL A 69 8.03 -3.55 -5.78
C VAL A 69 8.98 -4.24 -6.75
N ILE A 70 9.07 -3.74 -7.98
CA ILE A 70 10.03 -4.23 -8.96
C ILE A 70 11.01 -3.12 -9.32
N ASP A 71 12.30 -3.46 -9.37
CA ASP A 71 13.33 -2.62 -9.96
C ASP A 71 13.27 -2.77 -11.48
N LYS A 72 13.03 -1.66 -12.19
CA LYS A 72 12.91 -1.63 -13.64
C LYS A 72 14.20 -1.98 -14.38
N ASP A 73 15.36 -1.80 -13.75
CA ASP A 73 16.66 -2.00 -14.39
C ASP A 73 17.13 -3.44 -14.27
N THR A 74 16.91 -4.06 -13.10
CA THR A 74 17.36 -5.42 -12.80
C THR A 74 16.26 -6.47 -12.86
N GLU A 75 15.00 -6.05 -12.95
CA GLU A 75 13.79 -6.87 -12.82
C GLU A 75 13.69 -7.61 -11.46
N ASN A 76 14.52 -7.22 -10.47
CA ASN A 76 14.44 -7.78 -9.13
C ASN A 76 13.12 -7.38 -8.47
N ILE A 77 12.51 -8.35 -7.79
CA ILE A 77 11.25 -8.17 -7.08
C ILE A 77 11.51 -8.18 -5.58
N TYR A 78 10.94 -7.20 -4.89
CA TYR A 78 11.00 -7.02 -3.46
C TYR A 78 9.60 -7.11 -2.86
N PHE A 79 9.51 -7.75 -1.68
CA PHE A 79 8.24 -8.03 -1.02
C PHE A 79 8.25 -7.46 0.39
N PHE A 80 7.21 -6.69 0.73
CA PHE A 80 7.08 -6.06 2.04
C PHE A 80 5.69 -6.23 2.64
N GLU A 81 5.67 -6.34 3.96
CA GLU A 81 4.49 -6.10 4.79
C GLU A 81 4.65 -4.76 5.49
N VAL A 82 3.67 -3.85 5.34
CA VAL A 82 3.71 -2.50 5.89
C VAL A 82 2.41 -2.18 6.62
N ASP A 83 2.50 -1.81 7.89
CA ASP A 83 1.37 -1.34 8.69
C ASP A 83 1.52 0.17 8.98
N ILE A 84 0.48 0.93 8.66
CA ILE A 84 0.41 2.39 8.79
C ILE A 84 -0.76 2.76 9.70
N ARG A 85 -0.47 3.58 10.71
CA ARG A 85 -1.47 4.11 11.63
C ARG A 85 -2.42 5.09 10.95
N ASP A 86 -3.51 5.44 11.63
CA ASP A 86 -4.48 6.44 11.15
C ASP A 86 -3.90 7.85 10.98
N ASP A 87 -2.81 8.17 11.68
CA ASP A 87 -2.06 9.43 11.53
C ASP A 87 -0.99 9.38 10.42
N PHE A 88 -1.00 8.33 9.60
CA PHE A 88 -0.04 8.05 8.53
C PHE A 88 1.40 7.75 8.98
N SER A 89 1.63 7.56 10.28
CA SER A 89 2.94 7.11 10.77
C SER A 89 3.15 5.61 10.55
N LEU A 90 4.39 5.22 10.27
CA LEU A 90 4.79 3.82 10.22
C LEU A 90 4.58 3.16 11.58
N PHE A 91 3.79 2.10 11.61
CA PHE A 91 3.70 1.22 12.78
C PHE A 91 4.74 0.10 12.69
N TYR A 92 4.81 -0.54 11.53
CA TYR A 92 5.62 -1.73 11.31
C TYR A 92 5.94 -1.87 9.82
N ILE A 93 7.15 -2.35 9.53
CA ILE A 93 7.56 -2.79 8.20
C ILE A 93 8.39 -4.06 8.36
N LYS A 94 8.16 -5.03 7.47
CA LYS A 94 8.96 -6.24 7.38
C LYS A 94 9.26 -6.54 5.93
N ASP A 95 10.54 -6.81 5.70
CA ASP A 95 11.05 -7.31 4.44
C ASP A 95 10.82 -8.82 4.36
N LEU A 96 10.16 -9.25 3.28
CA LEU A 96 9.86 -10.66 2.97
C LEU A 96 10.54 -11.10 1.67
N THR A 97 11.43 -10.28 1.10
CA THR A 97 12.01 -10.49 -0.23
C THR A 97 12.70 -11.85 -0.32
N ASP A 98 13.53 -12.20 0.65
CA ASP A 98 14.27 -13.47 0.65
C ASP A 98 13.32 -14.68 0.74
N ILE A 99 12.31 -14.60 1.61
CA ILE A 99 11.33 -15.68 1.82
C ILE A 99 10.53 -15.95 0.54
N HIS A 100 10.08 -14.89 -0.14
CA HIS A 100 9.34 -15.06 -1.39
C HIS A 100 10.22 -15.58 -2.52
N ASN A 101 11.47 -15.11 -2.61
CA ASN A 101 12.41 -15.57 -3.64
C ASN A 101 12.82 -17.04 -3.46
N GLU A 102 12.94 -17.53 -2.21
CA GLU A 102 13.14 -18.95 -1.94
C GLU A 102 11.96 -19.80 -2.40
N ASN A 103 10.73 -19.41 -2.06
CA ASN A 103 9.52 -20.12 -2.48
C ASN A 103 9.37 -20.19 -4.02
N ILE A 104 9.70 -19.11 -4.74
CA ILE A 104 9.66 -19.09 -6.21
C ILE A 104 10.69 -20.08 -6.79
N ARG A 105 11.86 -20.23 -6.18
CA ARG A 105 12.87 -21.18 -6.63
C ARG A 105 12.44 -22.63 -6.39
N GLU A 106 11.79 -22.93 -5.27
CA GLU A 106 11.27 -24.28 -4.98
C GLU A 106 10.12 -24.70 -5.90
N ILE A 107 9.27 -23.76 -6.34
CA ILE A 107 8.15 -24.07 -7.24
C ILE A 107 8.64 -24.37 -8.67
N ASN A 108 9.78 -23.80 -9.08
CA ASN A 108 10.30 -23.90 -10.44
C ASN A 108 11.45 -24.91 -10.61
N GLY A 109 11.91 -25.54 -9.52
CA GLY A 109 12.95 -26.57 -9.52
C GLY A 109 12.38 -27.98 -9.50
#